data_AF-A0A6G2K1E1-F1
#
_entry.id   AF-A0A6G2K1E1-F1
#
_cell.length_a   1.000
_cell.length_b   1.000
_cell.length_c   1.000
_cell.angle_alpha   90.00
_cell.angle_beta   90.00
_cell.angle_gamma   90.00
#
_symmetry.space_group_name_H-M   'P 1'
#
loop_
_entity.id
_entity.type
_entity.pdbx_description
1 polymer ?
#
loop_
_entity_poly.entity_id
_entity_poly.type
_entity_poly.pdbx_seq_one_letter_code
_entity_poly.pdbx_strand_id
1 'polypeptide(L)'
;MVLVLAAVLVGALALANLAGRAQRVAQVQTAADAAALAAAQGGRGAAASLAAANGAELVAVEEIDGVVLAEVALGVETALAAAAQAGGPLAPALAAALGRAGQILDEDLAGAVRLLGPLGEAGIEVPRRLAARLAAVSHHSGLCRAGGGRPLHFVLCRANHPG
;
A
#
# COMPACT_ATOMS: atom_id res chain seq x y z
N MET A 1 24.15 2.22 -50.15
CA MET A 1 23.42 1.15 -49.44
C MET A 1 24.12 0.70 -48.17
N VAL A 2 25.43 0.37 -48.21
CA VAL A 2 26.21 -0.07 -47.02
C VAL A 2 26.18 0.93 -45.85
N LEU A 3 26.29 2.24 -46.14
CA LEU A 3 26.30 3.30 -45.12
C LEU A 3 24.97 3.42 -44.35
N VAL A 4 23.84 3.25 -45.05
CA VAL A 4 22.49 3.27 -44.43
C VAL A 4 22.29 2.04 -43.56
N LEU A 5 22.72 0.86 -44.03
CA LEU A 5 22.63 -0.38 -43.25
C LEU A 5 23.46 -0.30 -41.96
N ALA A 6 24.67 0.26 -42.04
CA ALA A 6 25.54 0.47 -40.89
C ALA A 6 24.91 1.45 -39.87
N ALA A 7 24.33 2.57 -40.33
CA ALA A 7 23.66 3.53 -39.47
C ALA A 7 22.45 2.93 -38.74
N VAL A 8 21.63 2.13 -39.43
CA VAL A 8 20.48 1.42 -38.85
C VAL A 8 20.94 0.42 -37.79
N LEU A 9 22.00 -0.36 -38.08
CA LEU A 9 22.53 -1.35 -37.14
C LEU A 9 23.06 -0.69 -35.85
N VAL A 10 23.84 0.39 -35.99
CA VAL A 10 24.35 1.16 -34.85
C VAL A 10 23.20 1.77 -34.04
N GLY A 11 22.18 2.32 -34.70
CA GLY A 11 20.98 2.83 -34.05
C GLY A 11 20.22 1.77 -33.25
N ALA A 12 20.03 0.57 -33.83
CA ALA A 12 19.37 -0.54 -33.16
C ALA A 12 20.14 -1.04 -31.93
N LEU A 13 21.47 -1.14 -32.03
CA LEU A 13 22.35 -1.49 -30.90
C LEU A 13 22.31 -0.44 -29.78
N ALA A 14 22.27 0.85 -30.13
CA ALA A 14 22.13 1.93 -29.15
C ALA A 14 20.79 1.84 -28.41
N LEU A 15 19.69 1.58 -29.11
CA LEU A 15 18.36 1.42 -28.52
C LEU A 15 18.27 0.20 -27.59
N ALA A 16 18.88 -0.93 -27.97
CA ALA A 16 18.88 -2.14 -27.16
C ALA A 16 19.59 -1.94 -25.81
N ASN A 17 20.72 -1.21 -25.81
CA ASN A 17 21.44 -0.87 -24.59
C ASN A 17 20.66 0.09 -23.68
N LEU A 18 19.90 1.02 -24.27
CA LEU A 18 19.06 1.96 -23.51
C LEU A 18 17.93 1.22 -22.78
N ALA A 19 17.26 0.30 -23.47
CA ALA A 19 16.17 -0.50 -22.91
C ALA A 19 16.65 -1.35 -21.71
N GLY A 20 17.82 -1.97 -21.81
CA GLY A 20 18.38 -2.79 -20.73
C GLY A 20 18.79 -2.01 -19.48
N ARG A 21 19.02 -0.70 -19.58
CA ARG A 21 19.25 0.18 -18.41
C ARG A 21 17.93 0.60 -17.77
N ALA A 22 16.97 1.04 -18.58
CA ALA A 22 15.66 1.43 -18.09
C ALA A 22 14.96 0.29 -17.33
N GLN A 23 15.07 -0.94 -17.84
CA GLN A 23 14.51 -2.12 -17.19
C GLN A 23 15.17 -2.41 -15.83
N ARG A 24 16.50 -2.27 -15.72
CA ARG A 24 17.21 -2.50 -14.45
C ARG A 24 16.85 -1.47 -13.38
N VAL A 25 16.71 -0.21 -13.78
CA VAL A 25 16.25 0.87 -12.86
C VAL A 25 14.83 0.58 -12.36
N ALA A 26 13.93 0.18 -13.26
CA ALA A 26 12.57 -0.20 -12.86
C ALA A 26 12.55 -1.42 -11.93
N GLN A 27 13.41 -2.41 -12.20
CA GLN A 27 13.50 -3.63 -11.39
C GLN A 27 14.05 -3.34 -9.99
N VAL A 28 15.13 -2.57 -9.86
CA VAL A 28 15.69 -2.23 -8.54
C VAL A 28 14.72 -1.40 -7.71
N GLN A 29 13.96 -0.49 -8.35
CA GLN A 29 12.92 0.28 -7.67
C GLN A 29 11.77 -0.62 -7.18
N THR A 30 11.31 -1.56 -8.02
CA THR A 30 10.26 -2.52 -7.65
C THR A 30 10.71 -3.39 -6.47
N ALA A 31 11.98 -3.82 -6.46
CA ALA A 31 12.56 -4.55 -5.35
C ALA A 31 12.61 -3.71 -4.06
N ALA A 32 12.95 -2.42 -4.16
CA ALA A 32 12.98 -1.50 -3.03
C ALA A 32 11.59 -1.30 -2.44
N ASP A 33 10.58 -1.05 -3.28
CA ASP A 33 9.18 -0.84 -2.84
C ASP A 33 8.63 -2.09 -2.15
N ALA A 34 8.89 -3.28 -2.71
CA ALA A 34 8.50 -4.55 -2.12
C ALA A 34 9.20 -4.78 -0.76
N ALA A 35 10.50 -4.49 -0.68
CA ALA A 35 11.27 -4.61 0.55
C ALA A 35 10.79 -3.63 1.63
N ALA A 36 10.49 -2.38 1.29
CA ALA A 36 9.97 -1.38 2.22
C ALA A 36 8.60 -1.79 2.78
N LEU A 37 7.68 -2.24 1.91
CA LEU A 37 6.36 -2.74 2.34
C LEU A 37 6.47 -3.98 3.24
N ALA A 38 7.37 -4.90 2.91
CA ALA A 38 7.63 -6.09 3.72
C ALA A 38 8.27 -5.74 5.06
N ALA A 39 9.21 -4.80 5.06
CA ALA A 39 9.84 -4.28 6.27
C ALA A 39 8.79 -3.64 7.20
N ALA A 40 7.87 -2.86 6.65
CA ALA A 40 6.76 -2.28 7.40
C ALA A 40 5.85 -3.34 8.05
N GLN A 41 5.60 -4.48 7.39
CA GLN A 41 4.68 -5.51 7.88
C GLN A 41 5.33 -6.58 8.77
N GLY A 42 6.59 -6.95 8.49
CA GLY A 42 7.25 -8.12 9.09
C GLY A 42 8.72 -7.90 9.45
N GLY A 43 9.20 -6.66 9.41
CA GLY A 43 10.56 -6.29 9.76
C GLY A 43 11.63 -6.73 8.76
N ARG A 44 12.90 -6.65 9.17
CA ARG A 44 14.07 -6.85 8.29
C ARG A 44 14.13 -8.21 7.61
N GLY A 45 13.66 -9.29 8.26
CA GLY A 45 13.65 -10.63 7.68
C GLY A 45 12.69 -10.77 6.49
N ALA A 46 11.49 -10.20 6.60
CA ALA A 46 10.51 -10.16 5.51
C ALA A 46 11.03 -9.32 4.34
N ALA A 47 11.65 -8.17 4.64
CA ALA A 47 12.29 -7.31 3.66
C ALA A 47 13.39 -8.04 2.87
N ALA A 48 14.28 -8.78 3.57
CA ALA A 48 15.37 -9.50 2.94
C ALA A 48 14.87 -10.62 2.02
N SER A 49 13.85 -11.36 2.47
CA SER A 49 13.24 -12.43 1.66
C SER A 49 12.59 -11.88 0.39
N LEU A 50 11.88 -10.75 0.46
CA LEU A 50 11.24 -10.14 -0.71
C LEU A 50 12.24 -9.44 -1.64
N ALA A 51 13.28 -8.81 -1.11
CA ALA A 51 14.39 -8.29 -1.93
C ALA A 51 15.03 -9.43 -2.74
N ALA A 52 15.36 -10.54 -2.07
CA ALA A 52 15.96 -11.71 -2.72
C ALA A 52 15.04 -12.34 -3.78
N ALA A 53 13.72 -12.39 -3.54
CA ALA A 53 12.75 -12.86 -4.53
C ALA A 53 12.70 -11.99 -5.80
N ASN A 54 13.12 -10.72 -5.70
CA ASN A 54 13.25 -9.79 -6.83
C ASN A 54 14.67 -9.75 -7.41
N GLY A 55 15.58 -10.60 -6.92
CA GLY A 55 16.98 -10.67 -7.33
C GLY A 55 17.87 -9.59 -6.73
N ALA A 56 17.39 -8.83 -5.75
CA ALA A 56 18.14 -7.77 -5.07
C ALA A 56 18.62 -8.21 -3.67
N GLU A 57 19.64 -7.55 -3.16
CA GLU A 57 20.15 -7.71 -1.80
C GLU A 57 19.67 -6.55 -0.93
N LEU A 58 19.23 -6.85 0.29
CA LEU A 58 18.82 -5.82 1.26
C LEU A 58 20.06 -5.23 1.96
N VAL A 59 20.33 -3.95 1.74
CA VAL A 59 21.48 -3.24 2.33
C VAL A 59 21.13 -2.75 3.74
N ALA A 60 20.06 -1.94 3.82
CA ALA A 60 19.64 -1.29 5.05
C ALA A 60 18.13 -1.28 5.21
N VAL A 61 17.69 -1.34 6.46
CA VAL A 61 16.30 -1.06 6.87
C VAL A 61 16.38 -0.16 8.08
N GLU A 62 15.73 0.99 8.00
CA GLU A 62 15.65 1.97 9.07
C GLU A 62 14.19 2.36 9.28
N GLU A 63 13.79 2.60 10.53
CA GLU A 63 12.46 3.07 10.88
C GLU A 63 12.59 4.45 11.52
N ILE A 64 11.95 5.45 10.90
CA ILE A 64 11.96 6.85 11.35
C ILE A 64 10.52 7.32 11.44
N ASP A 65 10.07 7.66 12.65
CA ASP A 65 8.71 8.18 12.91
C ASP A 65 7.57 7.30 12.32
N GLY A 66 7.73 5.97 12.35
CA GLY A 66 6.76 5.01 11.81
C GLY A 66 6.79 4.85 10.28
N VAL A 67 7.78 5.45 9.61
CA VAL A 67 8.10 5.21 8.21
C VAL A 67 9.31 4.30 8.13
N VAL A 68 9.15 3.18 7.43
CA VAL A 68 10.21 2.22 7.19
C VAL A 68 10.88 2.51 5.85
N LEU A 69 12.15 2.82 5.89
CA LEU A 69 13.03 3.01 4.75
C LEU A 69 13.76 1.69 4.48
N ALA A 70 13.70 1.19 3.25
CA ALA A 70 14.47 0.05 2.81
C ALA A 70 15.38 0.44 1.65
N GLU A 71 16.66 0.12 1.79
CA GLU A 71 17.66 0.25 0.75
C GLU A 71 18.01 -1.13 0.20
N VAL A 72 17.95 -1.29 -1.11
CA VAL A 72 18.28 -2.53 -1.81
C VAL A 72 19.34 -2.29 -2.89
N ALA A 73 20.11 -3.32 -3.19
CA ALA A 73 21.11 -3.32 -4.25
C ALA A 73 20.82 -4.43 -5.29
N LEU A 74 20.91 -4.09 -6.57
CA LEU A 74 20.84 -5.02 -7.69
C LEU A 74 22.11 -4.88 -8.55
N GLY A 75 23.15 -5.64 -8.19
CA GLY A 75 24.47 -5.50 -8.80
C GLY A 75 25.16 -4.20 -8.35
N VAL A 76 25.28 -3.24 -9.26
CA VAL A 76 25.88 -1.91 -8.97
C VAL A 76 24.85 -0.82 -8.74
N GLU A 77 23.57 -1.10 -9.01
CA GLU A 77 22.48 -0.15 -8.82
C GLU A 77 21.93 -0.29 -7.42
N THR A 78 21.61 0.84 -6.79
CA THR A 78 20.95 0.89 -5.48
C THR A 78 19.66 1.69 -5.60
N ALA A 79 18.66 1.32 -4.80
CA ALA A 79 17.42 2.07 -4.69
C ALA A 79 16.93 2.10 -3.25
N LEU A 80 16.34 3.23 -2.88
CA LEU A 80 15.75 3.48 -1.59
C LEU A 80 14.24 3.64 -1.78
N ALA A 81 13.45 2.97 -0.95
CA ALA A 81 12.01 3.15 -0.90
C ALA A 81 11.55 3.36 0.54
N ALA A 82 10.46 4.09 0.70
CA ALA A 82 9.83 4.37 1.97
C ALA A 82 8.43 3.76 1.99
N ALA A 83 8.10 3.07 3.07
CA ALA A 83 6.76 2.60 3.35
C ALA A 83 6.40 2.96 4.78
N ALA A 84 5.33 3.72 4.97
CA ALA A 84 4.76 3.84 6.30
C ALA A 84 4.25 2.47 6.76
N GLN A 85 4.39 2.16 8.05
CA GLN A 85 3.48 1.23 8.69
C GLN A 85 2.09 1.84 8.56
N ALA A 86 1.40 1.50 7.47
CA ALA A 86 -0.02 1.68 7.43
C ALA A 86 -0.53 0.93 8.65
N GLY A 87 -1.16 1.65 9.59
CA GLY A 87 -1.96 1.01 10.64
C GLY A 87 -3.10 0.26 9.97
N GLY A 88 -2.77 -0.88 9.34
CA GLY A 88 -3.46 -1.44 8.18
C GLY A 88 -3.58 -0.45 7.01
N PRO A 89 -3.44 -0.87 5.73
CA PRO A 89 -4.40 -0.31 4.78
C PRO A 89 -5.78 -0.55 5.39
N LEU A 90 -6.67 0.46 5.39
CA LEU A 90 -8.09 0.17 5.35
C LEU A 90 -8.23 -0.97 4.35
N ALA A 91 -8.63 -2.17 4.78
CA ALA A 91 -8.81 -3.28 3.86
C ALA A 91 -9.56 -2.70 2.64
N PRO A 92 -9.16 -2.94 1.38
CA PRO A 92 -9.70 -2.21 0.23
C PRO A 92 -11.25 -2.11 0.23
N ALA A 93 -11.92 -3.14 0.76
CA ALA A 93 -13.35 -3.17 1.01
C ALA A 93 -13.85 -2.10 2.01
N LEU A 94 -13.14 -1.84 3.11
CA LEU A 94 -13.44 -0.83 4.12
C LEU A 94 -13.18 0.59 3.59
N ALA A 95 -12.12 0.79 2.82
CA ALA A 95 -11.89 2.05 2.10
C ALA A 95 -13.05 2.34 1.11
N ALA A 96 -13.47 1.34 0.35
CA ALA A 96 -14.61 1.47 -0.56
C ALA A 96 -15.94 1.72 0.18
N ALA A 97 -16.15 1.08 1.33
CA ALA A 97 -17.32 1.30 2.17
C ALA A 97 -17.38 2.72 2.72
N LEU A 98 -16.25 3.25 3.20
CA LEU A 98 -16.14 4.64 3.63
C LEU A 98 -16.35 5.62 2.48
N GLY A 99 -15.81 5.33 1.28
CA GLY A 99 -16.05 6.14 0.09
C GLY A 99 -17.53 6.25 -0.27
N ARG A 100 -18.27 5.13 -0.25
CA ARG A 100 -19.73 5.14 -0.46
C ARG A 100 -20.48 5.90 0.63
N ALA A 101 -20.10 5.70 1.89
CA ALA A 101 -20.72 6.42 3.01
C ALA A 101 -20.51 7.94 2.88
N GLY A 102 -19.30 8.37 2.50
CA GLY A 102 -18.98 9.77 2.27
C GLY A 102 -19.78 10.40 1.14
N GLN A 103 -19.99 9.65 0.04
CA GLN A 103 -20.85 10.09 -1.07
C GLN A 103 -22.31 10.30 -0.66
N ILE A 104 -22.87 9.43 0.19
CA ILE A 104 -24.26 9.56 0.68
C ILE A 104 -24.37 10.73 1.67
N LEU A 105 -23.34 10.95 2.47
CA LEU A 105 -23.31 11.98 3.50
C LEU A 105 -22.82 13.34 3.01
N ASP A 106 -22.35 13.43 1.75
CA ASP A 106 -21.68 14.59 1.15
C ASP A 106 -20.52 15.11 2.02
N GLU A 107 -19.69 14.18 2.53
CA GLU A 107 -18.61 14.48 3.47
C GLU A 107 -17.41 13.55 3.28
N ASP A 108 -16.19 14.08 3.41
CA ASP A 108 -14.97 13.27 3.37
C ASP A 108 -14.72 12.57 4.72
N LEU A 109 -15.01 11.28 4.76
CA LEU A 109 -14.85 10.45 5.95
C LEU A 109 -13.44 9.87 6.10
N ALA A 110 -12.59 9.93 5.07
CA ALA A 110 -11.27 9.27 5.10
C ALA A 110 -10.32 9.93 6.12
N GLY A 111 -10.39 11.25 6.29
CA GLY A 111 -9.60 11.99 7.27
C GLY A 111 -10.21 12.05 8.68
N ALA A 112 -11.51 11.73 8.84
CA ALA A 112 -12.23 11.89 10.10
C ALA A 112 -12.21 10.62 10.99
N VAL A 113 -11.67 9.53 10.46
CA VAL A 113 -11.82 8.19 11.02
C VAL A 113 -10.46 7.64 11.44
N ARG A 114 -10.38 7.04 12.63
CA ARG A 114 -9.17 6.37 13.12
C ARG A 114 -9.30 4.86 12.98
N LEU A 115 -8.25 4.22 12.45
CA LEU A 115 -8.18 2.77 12.37
C LEU A 115 -7.93 2.20 13.77
N LEU A 116 -8.73 1.21 14.15
CA LEU A 116 -8.56 0.46 15.38
C LEU A 116 -7.90 -0.88 15.07
N GLY A 117 -6.65 -1.03 15.52
CA GLY A 117 -6.06 -2.32 15.87
C GLY A 117 -5.04 -2.91 14.88
N PRO A 118 -3.97 -3.54 15.39
CA PRO A 118 -3.02 -4.35 14.61
C PRO A 118 -3.46 -5.83 14.42
N LEU A 119 -4.67 -6.21 14.83
CA LEU A 119 -5.09 -7.61 14.98
C LEU A 119 -6.42 -7.90 14.29
N GLY A 120 -6.43 -7.97 12.96
CA GLY A 120 -7.41 -8.73 12.14
C GLY A 120 -8.88 -8.27 12.13
N GLU A 121 -9.34 -7.48 13.09
CA GLU A 121 -10.67 -6.88 13.12
C GLU A 121 -10.55 -5.44 12.63
N ALA A 122 -10.59 -5.26 11.30
CA ALA A 122 -10.54 -3.95 10.66
C ALA A 122 -11.77 -3.11 11.06
N GLY A 123 -11.65 -2.41 12.18
CA GLY A 123 -12.65 -1.53 12.74
C GLY A 123 -12.22 -0.08 12.63
N ILE A 124 -13.22 0.80 12.59
CA ILE A 124 -13.03 2.24 12.56
C ILE A 124 -13.67 2.91 13.76
N GLU A 125 -12.95 3.84 14.36
CA GLU A 125 -13.46 4.73 15.40
C GLU A 125 -14.03 5.98 14.73
N VAL A 126 -15.29 6.28 15.01
CA VAL A 126 -16.01 7.39 14.38
C VAL A 126 -16.34 8.45 15.43
N PRO A 127 -16.08 9.74 15.19
CA PRO A 127 -16.48 10.81 16.10
C PRO A 127 -17.98 10.78 16.43
N ARG A 128 -18.37 11.16 17.66
CA ARG A 128 -19.79 11.14 18.11
C ARG A 128 -20.74 11.84 17.14
N ARG A 129 -20.30 12.96 16.57
CA ARG A 129 -21.06 13.77 15.60
C ARG A 129 -21.37 13.01 14.30
N LEU A 130 -20.48 12.11 13.89
CA LEU A 130 -20.62 11.34 12.64
C LEU A 130 -21.32 10.01 12.85
N ALA A 131 -21.25 9.42 14.04
CA ALA A 131 -21.76 8.06 14.24
C ALA A 131 -23.28 7.92 14.05
N ALA A 132 -24.09 8.92 14.43
CA ALA A 132 -25.53 8.87 14.18
C ALA A 132 -25.85 8.91 12.67
N ARG A 133 -25.14 9.75 11.92
CA ARG A 133 -25.27 9.85 10.46
C ARG A 133 -24.74 8.60 9.76
N LEU A 134 -23.59 8.09 10.19
CA LEU A 134 -23.01 6.88 9.65
C LEU A 134 -23.88 5.64 9.94
N ALA A 135 -24.50 5.56 11.13
CA ALA A 135 -25.46 4.52 11.46
C ALA A 135 -26.70 4.56 10.56
N ALA A 136 -27.18 5.75 10.18
CA ALA A 136 -28.33 5.88 9.27
C ALA A 136 -28.04 5.36 7.84
N VAL A 137 -26.77 5.40 7.41
CA VAL A 137 -26.35 4.95 6.06
C VAL A 137 -25.62 3.61 6.06
N SER A 138 -25.48 2.97 7.21
CA SER A 138 -24.56 1.84 7.41
C SER A 138 -24.91 0.64 6.52
N HIS A 139 -26.20 0.32 6.39
CA HIS A 139 -26.69 -0.75 5.52
C HIS A 139 -26.39 -0.49 4.03
N HIS A 140 -26.40 0.77 3.60
CA HIS A 140 -26.13 1.14 2.20
C HIS A 140 -24.62 1.20 1.90
N SER A 141 -23.79 1.49 2.91
CA SER A 141 -22.33 1.55 2.75
C SER A 141 -21.64 0.19 2.94
N GLY A 142 -22.33 -0.80 3.53
CA GLY A 142 -21.76 -2.10 3.90
C GLY A 142 -21.02 -2.07 5.24
N LEU A 143 -21.31 -1.07 6.08
CA LEU A 143 -20.78 -0.92 7.43
C LEU A 143 -21.79 -1.40 8.46
N CYS A 144 -21.31 -2.10 9.47
CA CYS A 144 -22.10 -2.60 10.59
C CYS A 144 -21.51 -2.06 11.89
N ARG A 145 -22.36 -1.72 12.86
CA ARG A 145 -21.90 -1.30 14.19
C ARG A 145 -21.35 -2.53 14.91
N ALA A 146 -20.10 -2.48 15.36
CA ALA A 146 -19.56 -3.54 16.20
C ALA A 146 -20.28 -3.49 17.55
N GLY A 147 -20.99 -4.57 17.91
CA GLY A 147 -21.55 -4.73 19.25
C GLY A 147 -20.45 -4.81 20.30
N GLY A 148 -20.72 -4.39 21.54
CA GLY A 148 -19.76 -4.55 22.64
C GLY A 148 -19.50 -3.33 23.54
N GLY A 149 -20.48 -2.45 23.73
CA GLY A 149 -20.42 -1.41 24.79
C GLY A 149 -19.43 -0.27 24.57
N ARG A 150 -18.52 -0.37 23.60
CA ARG A 150 -17.72 0.77 23.13
C ARG A 150 -18.57 1.64 22.20
N PRO A 151 -18.84 2.89 22.54
CA PRO A 151 -19.59 3.75 21.63
C PRO A 151 -18.71 4.03 20.40
N LEU A 152 -19.30 3.91 19.20
CA LEU A 152 -18.79 4.44 17.92
C LEU A 152 -17.79 3.57 17.12
N HIS A 153 -17.87 2.25 17.23
CA HIS A 153 -17.08 1.33 16.41
C HIS A 153 -17.90 0.80 15.22
N PHE A 154 -17.36 0.92 14.00
CA PHE A 154 -17.93 0.31 12.80
C PHE A 154 -16.94 -0.66 12.16
N VAL A 155 -17.47 -1.73 11.56
CA VAL A 155 -16.73 -2.78 10.84
C VAL A 155 -17.44 -3.06 9.52
N LEU A 156 -16.82 -3.82 8.61
CA LEU A 156 -17.53 -4.36 7.45
C LEU A 156 -18.61 -5.35 7.89
N CYS A 157 -19.80 -5.26 7.31
CA CYS A 157 -20.85 -6.26 7.53
C CYS A 157 -20.37 -7.63 7.03
N ARG A 158 -20.41 -8.65 7.90
CA ARG A 158 -20.23 -10.04 7.46
C ARG A 158 -21.47 -10.47 6.69
N ALA A 159 -21.28 -11.27 5.64
CA ALA A 159 -22.36 -11.76 4.77
C ALA A 159 -23.52 -12.47 5.51
N ASN A 160 -23.34 -12.89 6.77
CA ASN A 160 -24.34 -13.57 7.60
C ASN A 160 -24.86 -12.75 8.80
N HIS A 161 -24.61 -11.43 8.85
CA HIS A 161 -25.22 -10.54 9.83
C HIS A 161 -25.99 -9.43 9.13
N PRO A 162 -27.30 -9.63 8.85
CA PRO A 162 -28.17 -8.49 8.58
C PRO A 162 -28.17 -7.61 9.84
N GLY A 163 -27.81 -6.34 9.65
CA GLY A 163 -27.68 -5.34 10.72
C GLY A 163 -28.99 -5.03 11.42
#